data_AF-A0A4Q9M119-F1
#
_entry.id   AF-A0A4Q9M119-F1
#
_cell.length_a   1.000
_cell.length_b   1.000
_cell.length_c   1.000
_cell.angle_alpha   90.00
_cell.angle_beta   90.00
_cell.angle_gamma   90.00
#
_symmetry.space_group_name_H-M   'P 1'
#
loop_
_entity.id
_entity.type
_entity.pdbx_description
1 polymer ?
#
loop_
_entity_poly.entity_id
_entity_poly.type
_entity_poly.pdbx_seq_one_letter_code
_entity_poly.pdbx_strand_id
1 'polypeptide(L)'
;MKFNLYFLGSKNMFYILDSLILIFACNSSERDVIVYVAQDIQEHFLNLDITATKTDCFCRIKRDVRDKTIEIEHIKYLLASNNSIKYQKYIIEDIEIFGLKFDIFQNLNAEKSNQEIYLCPHITTSEFKIFYRVIMSYYFAHEKMTIESFYTIVYFLEYLRVQYDDKLRKFLISIFFSLSQSTELEDNVVDKIPLHFSKQEIFSHEFFKIISQEYFEFFKHENNFNPWVFIRENNICLLEKYEIFYTPNRSYLLILKDDFFENISKNIAKHVKSKNLFILVLNTFDIKYLHVLDVKLKNLKICCFILENLQKRLDEIVFHNLRIPSQFIISLNTNQAFIYLKKIVFLESTIITKLKFSKTLNKIDEFIFYDCFIINKENLIAKFEILTTLDKIKDIFDLNKYKNYNYISFSSLFDENIFKEKIKSFKFLDLKYNFWQIGCNIRCNSDFFNISITFYELDLNEFKVKGNVIEKNISEIAIDKSTINCGFLKDILDIYELKNLRIFCSEIFLKENLNFNNKSIEYFTFGAKCDAF
;
A
#
# COMPACT_ATOMS: atom_id res chain seq x y z
N MET A 1 -23.75 44.85 9.83
CA MET A 1 -22.69 45.48 10.64
C MET A 1 -21.35 44.90 10.19
N LYS A 2 -20.50 45.70 9.50
CA LYS A 2 -19.19 45.23 9.01
C LYS A 2 -18.17 45.36 10.14
N PHE A 3 -17.59 44.24 10.57
CA PHE A 3 -16.41 44.25 11.45
C PHE A 3 -15.17 43.92 10.62
N ASN A 4 -14.31 44.92 10.47
CA ASN A 4 -12.91 44.74 10.10
C ASN A 4 -12.12 44.57 11.40
N LEU A 5 -11.41 43.46 11.56
CA LEU A 5 -10.47 43.26 12.66
C LEU A 5 -9.09 42.94 12.09
N TYR A 6 -8.16 43.86 12.32
CA TYR A 6 -6.73 43.70 12.09
C TYR A 6 -6.13 42.82 13.21
N PHE A 7 -5.32 41.83 12.84
CA PHE A 7 -4.66 40.92 13.77
C PHE A 7 -3.30 41.44 14.19
N LEU A 8 -3.07 41.50 15.50
CA LEU A 8 -1.75 41.63 16.12
C LEU A 8 -1.60 40.58 17.22
N GLY A 9 -0.64 39.67 17.00
CA GLY A 9 0.15 38.89 17.96
C GLY A 9 -0.44 38.40 19.29
N SER A 10 -0.51 37.08 19.40
CA SER A 10 -0.29 36.25 20.61
C SER A 10 -1.43 36.06 21.65
N LYS A 11 -1.49 34.82 22.14
CA LYS A 11 -2.23 34.26 23.31
C LYS A 11 -3.76 34.31 23.40
N ASN A 12 -4.47 35.08 22.58
CA ASN A 12 -5.94 35.18 22.67
C ASN A 12 -6.76 34.27 21.70
N MET A 13 -6.13 33.30 21.03
CA MET A 13 -6.83 32.38 20.10
C MET A 13 -7.77 31.36 20.78
N PHE A 14 -7.59 31.07 22.07
CA PHE A 14 -8.46 30.12 22.80
C PHE A 14 -9.85 30.70 23.10
N TYR A 15 -9.94 31.97 23.52
CA TYR A 15 -11.22 32.59 23.89
C TYR A 15 -12.16 32.87 22.71
N ILE A 16 -11.61 33.01 21.49
CA ILE A 16 -12.41 33.24 20.28
C ILE A 16 -13.00 31.93 19.74
N LEU A 17 -12.32 30.79 19.95
CA LEU A 17 -12.86 29.47 19.61
C LEU A 17 -14.06 29.11 20.50
N ASP A 18 -13.94 29.35 21.81
CA ASP A 18 -15.01 29.11 22.80
C ASP A 18 -16.27 29.94 22.47
N SER A 19 -16.08 31.19 22.03
CA SER A 19 -17.18 32.09 21.69
C SER A 19 -17.89 31.72 20.37
N LEU A 20 -17.18 31.12 19.42
CA LEU A 20 -17.76 30.68 18.13
C LEU A 20 -18.48 29.32 18.23
N ILE A 21 -18.05 28.43 19.13
CA ILE A 21 -18.71 27.17 19.44
C ILE A 21 -20.06 27.44 20.14
N LEU A 22 -20.09 28.39 21.09
CA LEU A 22 -21.31 28.79 21.79
C LEU A 22 -22.37 29.44 20.89
N ILE A 23 -21.96 30.20 19.86
CA ILE A 23 -22.91 30.86 18.93
C ILE A 23 -23.53 29.86 17.94
N PHE A 24 -22.84 28.75 17.61
CA PHE A 24 -23.39 27.67 16.78
C PHE A 24 -24.29 26.70 17.56
N ALA A 25 -24.09 26.57 18.87
CA ALA A 25 -24.90 25.70 19.74
C ALA A 25 -26.37 26.16 19.90
N CYS A 26 -26.71 27.39 19.54
CA CYS A 26 -28.06 27.94 19.77
C CYS A 26 -29.07 27.74 18.62
N ASN A 27 -28.77 26.97 17.57
CA ASN A 27 -29.65 26.87 16.39
C ASN A 27 -29.75 25.48 15.74
N SER A 28 -29.58 24.41 16.50
CA SER A 28 -29.54 23.05 15.98
C SER A 28 -30.69 22.21 16.54
N SER A 29 -31.20 21.24 15.76
CA SER A 29 -32.41 20.49 16.08
C SER A 29 -32.17 19.45 17.17
N GLU A 30 -32.86 19.63 18.30
CA GLU A 30 -32.96 18.78 19.50
C GLU A 30 -33.08 17.27 19.16
N ARG A 31 -31.97 16.52 19.19
CA ARG A 31 -32.00 15.05 19.10
C ARG A 31 -31.01 14.42 20.07
N ASP A 32 -31.54 13.73 21.07
CA ASP A 32 -30.75 12.87 21.93
C ASP A 32 -30.50 11.51 21.27
N VAL A 33 -29.31 10.97 21.53
CA VAL A 33 -28.97 9.58 21.18
C VAL A 33 -28.81 8.77 22.46
N ILE A 34 -29.58 7.69 22.55
CA ILE A 34 -29.53 6.75 23.66
C ILE A 34 -28.73 5.53 23.21
N VAL A 35 -27.61 5.26 23.88
CA VAL A 35 -26.76 4.11 23.59
C VAL A 35 -26.91 3.07 24.70
N TYR A 36 -27.27 1.86 24.29
CA TYR A 36 -27.40 0.67 25.11
C TYR A 36 -26.17 -0.22 24.90
N VAL A 37 -25.38 -0.39 25.97
CA VAL A 37 -24.17 -1.23 25.99
C VAL A 37 -24.45 -2.50 26.76
N ALA A 38 -24.12 -3.66 26.21
CA ALA A 38 -24.32 -4.93 26.91
C ALA A 38 -23.56 -4.92 28.26
N GLN A 39 -24.21 -5.38 29.32
CA GLN A 39 -23.53 -5.63 30.60
C GLN A 39 -22.52 -6.76 30.39
N ASP A 40 -21.30 -6.60 30.90
CA ASP A 40 -20.23 -7.59 30.76
C ASP A 40 -20.68 -8.92 31.37
N ILE A 41 -21.11 -9.87 30.54
CA ILE A 41 -21.33 -11.26 30.96
C ILE A 41 -20.03 -12.00 30.62
N GLN A 42 -19.12 -12.09 31.59
CA GLN A 42 -17.78 -12.68 31.42
C GLN A 42 -17.77 -14.13 30.88
N GLU A 43 -18.90 -14.82 30.76
CA GLU A 43 -18.93 -16.25 30.41
C GLU A 43 -19.94 -16.70 29.33
N HIS A 44 -20.79 -15.84 28.75
CA HIS A 44 -21.85 -16.34 27.85
C HIS A 44 -21.50 -16.42 26.35
N PHE A 45 -20.42 -15.80 25.90
CA PHE A 45 -20.11 -15.71 24.45
C PHE A 45 -19.19 -16.81 23.90
N LEU A 46 -18.67 -17.70 24.75
CA LEU A 46 -17.90 -18.88 24.30
C LEU A 46 -18.80 -20.03 23.83
N ASN A 47 -20.10 -20.01 24.16
CA ASN A 47 -21.06 -21.11 23.90
C ASN A 47 -22.23 -20.75 22.99
N LEU A 48 -22.21 -19.58 22.33
CA LEU A 48 -23.17 -19.35 21.24
C LEU A 48 -22.68 -20.09 20.00
N ASP A 49 -23.22 -21.29 19.83
CA ASP A 49 -23.21 -22.06 18.60
C ASP A 49 -23.43 -21.11 17.40
N ILE A 50 -22.35 -20.83 16.68
CA ILE A 50 -22.35 -20.08 15.41
C ILE A 50 -22.85 -21.03 14.32
N THR A 51 -24.05 -21.56 14.51
CA THR A 51 -24.71 -22.47 13.58
C THR A 51 -26.12 -22.00 13.28
N ALA A 52 -26.25 -20.73 12.86
CA ALA A 52 -27.27 -20.32 11.90
C ALA A 52 -26.91 -18.96 11.27
N THR A 53 -26.64 -18.99 9.97
CA THR A 53 -26.72 -17.89 8.98
C THR A 53 -25.74 -16.71 9.09
N LYS A 54 -24.66 -16.78 8.30
CA LYS A 54 -24.27 -15.81 7.24
C LYS A 54 -24.31 -14.28 7.45
N THR A 55 -24.40 -13.74 8.66
CA THR A 55 -24.19 -12.30 8.90
C THR A 55 -23.00 -12.10 9.83
N ASP A 56 -21.88 -11.64 9.28
CA ASP A 56 -20.77 -11.12 10.08
C ASP A 56 -21.32 -10.04 11.02
N CYS A 57 -20.96 -10.10 12.30
CA CYS A 57 -21.17 -8.99 13.25
C CYS A 57 -20.85 -7.65 12.58
N PHE A 58 -21.66 -6.60 12.82
CA PHE A 58 -21.42 -5.27 12.24
C PHE A 58 -19.98 -4.76 12.51
N CYS A 59 -19.43 -5.12 13.67
CA CYS A 59 -18.03 -4.95 14.08
C CYS A 59 -16.97 -5.69 13.23
N ARG A 60 -17.35 -6.37 12.15
CA ARG A 60 -16.43 -7.02 11.21
C ARG A 60 -16.63 -6.50 9.78
N ILE A 61 -17.51 -5.51 9.62
CA ILE A 61 -17.88 -4.94 8.33
C ILE A 61 -17.05 -3.68 8.13
N LYS A 62 -16.15 -3.74 7.16
CA LYS A 62 -15.46 -2.56 6.66
C LYS A 62 -16.38 -1.74 5.75
N ARG A 63 -16.32 -0.42 5.88
CA ARG A 63 -17.12 0.55 5.13
C ARG A 63 -16.90 0.48 3.61
N ASP A 64 -15.70 0.10 3.16
CA ASP A 64 -15.27 0.10 1.76
C ASP A 64 -15.48 -1.24 1.01
N VAL A 65 -15.87 -2.31 1.71
CA VAL A 65 -15.90 -3.67 1.13
C VAL A 65 -17.27 -4.08 0.58
N ARG A 66 -18.38 -3.39 0.89
CA ARG A 66 -19.75 -3.87 0.57
C ARG A 66 -20.64 -2.84 -0.10
N ASP A 67 -21.65 -3.36 -0.82
CA ASP A 67 -22.78 -2.61 -1.35
C ASP A 67 -23.49 -1.84 -0.21
N LYS A 68 -23.79 -0.56 -0.46
CA LYS A 68 -24.51 0.32 0.49
C LYS A 68 -25.82 -0.29 0.99
N THR A 69 -26.50 -1.08 0.16
CA THR A 69 -27.76 -1.75 0.51
C THR A 69 -27.56 -2.77 1.63
N ILE A 70 -26.48 -3.55 1.56
CA ILE A 70 -26.12 -4.56 2.57
C ILE A 70 -25.66 -3.86 3.86
N GLU A 71 -24.94 -2.75 3.76
CA GLU A 71 -24.52 -1.97 4.93
C GLU A 71 -25.74 -1.43 5.72
N ILE A 72 -26.76 -0.91 5.03
CA ILE A 72 -28.01 -0.44 5.64
C ILE A 72 -28.73 -1.57 6.38
N GLU A 73 -28.79 -2.78 5.81
CA GLU A 73 -29.38 -3.94 6.48
C GLU A 73 -28.65 -4.27 7.79
N HIS A 74 -27.32 -4.17 7.81
CA HIS A 74 -26.55 -4.45 9.03
C HIS A 74 -26.69 -3.35 10.08
N ILE A 75 -26.80 -2.08 9.66
CA ILE A 75 -27.07 -0.96 10.57
C ILE A 75 -28.41 -1.15 11.30
N LYS A 76 -29.43 -1.72 10.64
CA LYS A 76 -30.72 -2.01 11.30
C LYS A 76 -30.59 -2.95 12.51
N TYR A 77 -29.61 -3.86 12.53
CA TYR A 77 -29.37 -4.70 13.71
C TYR A 77 -28.93 -3.90 14.94
N LEU A 78 -28.28 -2.75 14.75
CA LEU A 78 -27.93 -1.86 15.86
C LEU A 78 -29.16 -1.17 16.48
N LEU A 79 -30.34 -1.28 15.88
CA LEU A 79 -31.58 -0.72 16.42
C LEU A 79 -32.46 -1.77 17.10
N ALA A 80 -32.12 -3.05 16.97
CA ALA A 80 -32.90 -4.13 17.55
C ALA A 80 -32.35 -4.49 18.93
N SER A 81 -33.16 -4.31 19.97
CA SER A 81 -32.85 -4.83 21.30
C SER A 81 -32.87 -6.36 21.30
N ASN A 82 -31.87 -6.99 21.91
CA ASN A 82 -31.96 -8.41 22.22
C ASN A 82 -32.49 -8.60 23.65
N ASN A 83 -33.71 -9.16 23.77
CA ASN A 83 -34.37 -9.39 25.05
C ASN A 83 -33.59 -10.33 25.98
N SER A 84 -32.65 -11.13 25.47
CA SER A 84 -31.80 -12.01 26.28
C SER A 84 -30.57 -11.31 26.88
N ILE A 85 -30.31 -10.04 26.53
CA ILE A 85 -29.12 -9.29 26.95
C ILE A 85 -29.56 -8.15 27.86
N LYS A 86 -28.87 -8.00 29.00
CA LYS A 86 -29.03 -6.82 29.86
C LYS A 86 -28.15 -5.69 29.34
N TYR A 87 -28.71 -4.50 29.21
CA TYR A 87 -28.00 -3.32 28.72
C TYR A 87 -27.86 -2.24 29.80
N GLN A 88 -26.74 -1.53 29.78
CA GLN A 88 -26.56 -0.25 30.46
C GLN A 88 -26.89 0.88 29.48
N LYS A 89 -27.67 1.85 29.96
CA LYS A 89 -28.12 3.01 29.18
C LYS A 89 -27.17 4.19 29.38
N TYR A 90 -26.79 4.82 28.28
CA TYR A 90 -26.04 6.07 28.22
C TYR A 90 -26.79 7.05 27.33
N ILE A 91 -26.82 8.32 27.71
CA ILE A 91 -27.55 9.37 26.97
C ILE A 91 -26.54 10.39 26.49
N ILE A 92 -26.51 10.62 25.19
CA ILE A 92 -25.75 11.67 24.53
C ILE A 92 -26.77 12.75 24.19
N GLU A 93 -26.84 13.77 25.04
CA GLU A 93 -27.72 14.93 24.86
C GLU A 93 -27.19 15.81 23.73
N ASP A 94 -28.10 16.29 22.88
CA ASP A 94 -27.80 17.24 21.80
C ASP A 94 -26.61 16.84 20.92
N ILE A 95 -26.76 15.74 20.17
CA ILE A 95 -25.63 15.17 19.40
C ILE A 95 -25.00 16.14 18.39
N GLU A 96 -25.75 17.15 17.98
CA GLU A 96 -25.30 18.18 17.06
C GLU A 96 -24.26 19.14 17.68
N ILE A 97 -24.23 19.29 19.02
CA ILE A 97 -23.22 20.12 19.74
C ILE A 97 -21.82 19.55 19.55
N PHE A 98 -21.68 18.22 19.43
CA PHE A 98 -20.38 17.58 19.22
C PHE A 98 -19.82 17.86 17.82
N GLY A 99 -20.63 18.41 16.91
CA GLY A 99 -20.18 18.78 15.57
C GLY A 99 -19.92 17.58 14.64
N LEU A 100 -19.58 16.38 15.13
CA LEU A 100 -19.45 15.18 14.30
C LEU A 100 -20.79 14.77 13.69
N LYS A 101 -20.76 14.40 12.42
CA LYS A 101 -21.90 13.81 11.72
C LYS A 101 -21.70 12.31 11.65
N PHE A 102 -22.71 11.53 12.01
CA PHE A 102 -22.66 10.09 11.95
C PHE A 102 -23.66 9.59 10.91
N ASP A 103 -23.17 8.85 9.92
CA ASP A 103 -23.99 8.40 8.79
C ASP A 103 -25.02 7.35 9.23
N ILE A 104 -24.70 6.59 10.29
CA ILE A 104 -25.65 5.66 10.91
C ILE A 104 -26.94 6.39 11.28
N PHE A 105 -26.87 7.57 11.91
CA PHE A 105 -28.08 8.29 12.33
C PHE A 105 -28.91 8.81 11.16
N GLN A 106 -28.26 9.19 10.05
CA GLN A 106 -28.92 9.73 8.87
C GLN A 106 -29.62 8.65 8.03
N ASN A 107 -29.01 7.46 7.92
CA ASN A 107 -29.55 6.34 7.15
C ASN A 107 -30.77 5.68 7.83
N LEU A 108 -31.06 6.08 9.06
CA LEU A 108 -32.16 5.60 9.85
C LEU A 108 -33.26 6.67 9.81
N ASN A 109 -34.22 6.50 8.89
CA ASN A 109 -35.40 7.36 8.74
C ASN A 109 -36.29 7.32 9.99
N ALA A 110 -35.89 8.01 11.06
CA ALA A 110 -36.71 8.18 12.26
C ALA A 110 -37.11 9.66 12.39
N GLU A 111 -38.41 9.91 12.29
CA GLU A 111 -39.02 11.20 12.54
C GLU A 111 -38.83 11.59 14.01
N LYS A 112 -38.00 12.61 14.28
CA LYS A 112 -37.95 13.47 15.48
C LYS A 112 -37.98 12.83 16.89
N SER A 113 -37.88 11.51 17.04
CA SER A 113 -37.76 10.83 18.33
C SER A 113 -36.30 10.55 18.69
N ASN A 114 -36.01 10.44 19.99
CA ASN A 114 -34.71 10.00 20.50
C ASN A 114 -34.29 8.69 19.83
N GLN A 115 -33.03 8.62 19.40
CA GLN A 115 -32.53 7.51 18.61
C GLN A 115 -31.85 6.49 19.52
N GLU A 116 -32.37 5.26 19.55
CA GLU A 116 -31.85 4.18 20.38
C GLU A 116 -30.88 3.30 19.60
N ILE A 117 -29.65 3.14 20.09
CA ILE A 117 -28.63 2.25 19.52
C ILE A 117 -28.26 1.17 20.53
N TYR A 118 -28.33 -0.09 20.12
CA TYR A 118 -27.83 -1.25 20.84
C TYR A 118 -26.48 -1.67 20.27
N LEU A 119 -25.42 -1.46 21.05
CA LEU A 119 -24.07 -1.86 20.65
C LEU A 119 -23.95 -3.39 20.58
N CYS A 120 -23.05 -3.85 19.70
CA CYS A 120 -22.77 -5.27 19.61
C CYS A 120 -22.23 -5.81 20.96
N PRO A 121 -22.60 -7.04 21.36
CA PRO A 121 -22.34 -7.50 22.73
C PRO A 121 -20.87 -7.70 23.13
N HIS A 122 -19.94 -7.75 22.17
CA HIS A 122 -18.51 -7.85 22.45
C HIS A 122 -17.88 -6.49 22.77
N ILE A 123 -18.59 -5.37 22.55
CA ILE A 123 -18.13 -4.04 22.95
C ILE A 123 -18.36 -3.92 24.44
N THR A 124 -17.26 -3.81 25.18
CA THR A 124 -17.32 -3.75 26.65
C THR A 124 -17.82 -2.40 27.13
N THR A 125 -18.39 -2.41 28.34
CA THR A 125 -18.81 -1.17 29.00
C THR A 125 -17.63 -0.22 29.23
N SER A 126 -16.44 -0.73 29.54
CA SER A 126 -15.23 0.07 29.74
C SER A 126 -14.79 0.78 28.45
N GLU A 127 -14.80 0.08 27.32
CA GLU A 127 -14.45 0.67 26.02
C GLU A 127 -15.41 1.77 25.62
N PHE A 128 -16.72 1.55 25.76
CA PHE A 128 -17.69 2.60 25.45
C PHE A 128 -17.53 3.82 26.37
N LYS A 129 -17.24 3.62 27.67
CA LYS A 129 -17.00 4.73 28.60
C LYS A 129 -15.81 5.60 28.21
N ILE A 130 -14.76 5.04 27.60
CA ILE A 130 -13.63 5.82 27.07
C ILE A 130 -14.13 6.78 25.99
N PHE A 131 -14.86 6.27 25.01
CA PHE A 131 -15.41 7.07 23.92
C PHE A 131 -16.44 8.10 24.40
N TYR A 132 -17.36 7.67 25.27
CA TYR A 132 -18.40 8.52 25.84
C TYR A 132 -17.81 9.71 26.61
N ARG A 133 -16.74 9.50 27.39
CA ARG A 133 -16.07 10.60 28.10
C ARG A 133 -15.52 11.66 27.16
N VAL A 134 -14.95 11.25 26.02
CA VAL A 134 -14.37 12.15 25.02
C VAL A 134 -15.46 12.99 24.35
N ILE A 135 -16.60 12.37 24.05
CA ILE A 135 -17.79 13.07 23.55
C ILE A 135 -18.25 14.10 24.57
N MET A 136 -18.53 13.67 25.81
CA MET A 136 -19.07 14.55 26.87
C MET A 136 -18.13 15.68 27.30
N SER A 137 -16.81 15.53 27.08
CA SER A 137 -15.84 16.58 27.39
C SER A 137 -15.66 17.63 26.28
N TYR A 138 -16.53 17.66 25.26
CA TYR A 138 -16.55 18.69 24.20
C TYR A 138 -15.18 19.04 23.61
N TYR A 139 -14.39 18.03 23.21
CA TYR A 139 -13.05 18.21 22.61
C TYR A 139 -11.93 18.71 23.55
N PHE A 140 -12.14 18.81 24.86
CA PHE A 140 -11.01 19.11 25.74
C PHE A 140 -9.99 17.98 25.75
N ALA A 141 -8.70 18.37 25.74
CA ALA A 141 -7.58 17.48 25.94
C ALA A 141 -7.85 16.64 27.18
N HIS A 142 -8.13 15.34 27.00
CA HIS A 142 -8.05 14.43 28.13
C HIS A 142 -6.63 14.57 28.66
N GLU A 143 -6.48 15.13 29.86
CA GLU A 143 -5.19 15.27 30.54
C GLU A 143 -4.48 13.92 30.71
N LYS A 144 -5.16 12.80 30.42
CA LYS A 144 -4.64 11.43 30.42
C LYS A 144 -5.07 10.63 29.19
N MET A 145 -4.80 11.12 27.98
CA MET A 145 -4.92 10.28 26.77
C MET A 145 -3.94 9.10 26.86
N THR A 146 -4.43 7.87 26.79
CA THR A 146 -3.60 6.65 26.71
C THR A 146 -3.60 6.08 25.29
N ILE A 147 -2.67 5.16 24.99
CA ILE A 147 -2.65 4.43 23.71
C ILE A 147 -3.95 3.63 23.53
N GLU A 148 -4.44 3.00 24.60
CA GLU A 148 -5.73 2.29 24.58
C GLU A 148 -6.88 3.26 24.26
N SER A 149 -6.87 4.44 24.89
CA SER A 149 -7.91 5.45 24.65
C SER A 149 -7.90 5.90 23.20
N PHE A 150 -6.72 6.18 22.64
CA PHE A 150 -6.55 6.54 21.24
C PHE A 150 -7.17 5.50 20.29
N TYR A 151 -6.77 4.23 20.39
CA TYR A 151 -7.30 3.20 19.50
C TYR A 151 -8.78 2.92 19.71
N THR A 152 -9.28 3.07 20.93
CA THR A 152 -10.71 2.92 21.24
C THR A 152 -11.53 4.03 20.61
N ILE A 153 -11.09 5.29 20.72
CA ILE A 153 -11.78 6.43 20.11
C ILE A 153 -11.82 6.27 18.59
N VAL A 154 -10.67 5.99 17.97
CA VAL A 154 -10.57 5.81 16.52
C VAL A 154 -11.42 4.61 16.05
N TYR A 155 -11.48 3.53 16.84
CA TYR A 155 -12.41 2.42 16.60
C TYR A 155 -13.87 2.86 16.59
N PHE A 156 -14.33 3.63 17.57
CA PHE A 156 -15.71 4.08 17.62
C PHE A 156 -16.06 5.09 16.52
N LEU A 157 -15.10 5.92 16.09
CA LEU A 157 -15.30 6.82 14.94
C LEU A 157 -15.63 6.03 13.67
N GLU A 158 -14.90 4.95 13.39
CA GLU A 158 -15.17 4.12 12.23
C GLU A 158 -16.40 3.24 12.44
N TYR A 159 -16.54 2.63 13.62
CA TYR A 159 -17.68 1.77 13.96
C TYR A 159 -18.99 2.54 13.82
N LEU A 160 -19.09 3.77 14.33
CA LEU A 160 -20.30 4.59 14.24
C LEU A 160 -20.46 5.31 12.89
N ARG A 161 -19.59 5.02 11.91
CA ARG A 161 -19.56 5.63 10.57
C ARG A 161 -19.61 7.15 10.63
N VAL A 162 -18.68 7.73 11.38
CA VAL A 162 -18.50 9.19 11.36
C VAL A 162 -18.17 9.62 9.94
N GLN A 163 -18.82 10.69 9.49
CA GLN A 163 -18.65 11.23 8.16
C GLN A 163 -17.22 11.74 7.99
N TYR A 164 -16.62 11.45 6.83
CA TYR A 164 -15.27 11.91 6.49
C TYR A 164 -15.29 13.37 6.03
N ASP A 165 -15.55 14.28 6.98
CA ASP A 165 -15.61 15.72 6.76
C ASP A 165 -14.50 16.49 7.50
N ASP A 166 -14.41 17.81 7.29
CA ASP A 166 -13.41 18.65 7.94
C ASP A 166 -13.52 18.68 9.47
N LYS A 167 -14.66 18.28 10.05
CA LYS A 167 -14.83 18.24 11.49
C LYS A 167 -14.20 16.98 12.08
N LEU A 168 -14.35 15.83 11.43
CA LEU A 168 -13.59 14.62 11.79
C LEU A 168 -12.08 14.88 11.71
N ARG A 169 -11.62 15.56 10.66
CA ARG A 169 -10.20 15.89 10.47
C ARG A 169 -9.66 16.72 11.65
N LYS A 170 -10.38 17.79 12.02
CA LYS A 170 -10.07 18.58 13.22
C LYS A 170 -10.09 17.76 14.52
N PHE A 171 -11.03 16.82 14.65
CA PHE A 171 -11.09 15.92 15.80
C PHE A 171 -9.84 15.04 15.92
N LEU A 172 -9.40 14.45 14.80
CA LEU A 172 -8.19 13.63 14.75
C LEU A 172 -6.95 14.45 15.14
N ILE A 173 -6.83 15.69 14.67
CA ILE A 173 -5.75 16.59 15.08
C ILE A 173 -5.76 16.82 16.60
N SER A 174 -6.93 17.09 17.20
CA SER A 174 -7.06 17.24 18.66
C SER A 174 -6.70 15.98 19.44
N ILE A 175 -7.04 14.81 18.90
CA ILE A 175 -6.65 13.50 19.47
C ILE A 175 -5.13 13.34 19.41
N PHE A 176 -4.50 13.63 18.27
CA PHE A 176 -3.04 13.55 18.13
C PHE A 176 -2.31 14.53 19.06
N PHE A 177 -2.82 15.75 19.19
CA PHE A 177 -2.29 16.73 20.14
C PHE A 177 -2.38 16.19 21.57
N SER A 178 -3.53 15.67 21.98
CA SER A 178 -3.73 15.09 23.32
C SER A 178 -2.80 13.90 23.56
N LEU A 179 -2.69 13.00 22.58
CA LEU A 179 -1.81 11.84 22.67
C LEU A 179 -0.33 12.26 22.75
N SER A 180 0.08 13.30 22.03
CA SER A 180 1.46 13.83 22.07
C SER A 180 1.87 14.34 23.45
N GLN A 181 0.92 14.73 24.30
CA GLN A 181 1.17 15.16 25.68
C GLN A 181 1.20 13.99 26.68
N SER A 182 0.73 12.81 26.28
CA SER A 182 0.64 11.62 27.14
C SER A 182 1.98 11.24 27.77
N THR A 183 1.94 10.78 29.01
CA THR A 183 3.10 10.17 29.69
C THR A 183 3.40 8.77 29.16
N GLU A 184 2.44 8.09 28.53
CA GLU A 184 2.69 6.76 27.94
C GLU A 184 3.66 6.79 26.75
N LEU A 185 3.89 7.97 26.17
CA LEU A 185 4.86 8.18 25.10
C LEU A 185 6.26 8.52 25.60
N GLU A 186 6.50 8.54 26.91
CA GLU A 186 7.82 8.78 27.49
C GLU A 186 8.73 7.55 27.36
N ASP A 187 8.12 6.36 27.36
CA ASP A 187 8.81 5.07 27.24
C ASP A 187 8.57 4.40 25.88
N ASN A 188 9.30 3.33 25.60
CA ASN A 188 9.12 2.55 24.37
C ASN A 188 7.68 1.98 24.28
N VAL A 189 7.01 2.22 23.15
CA VAL A 189 5.61 1.85 22.91
C VAL A 189 5.44 0.59 22.06
N VAL A 190 6.52 0.04 21.49
CA VAL A 190 6.47 -1.04 20.49
C VAL A 190 5.66 -2.25 20.95
N ASP A 191 5.85 -2.70 22.20
CA ASP A 191 5.17 -3.91 22.72
C ASP A 191 3.67 -3.70 23.00
N LYS A 192 3.24 -2.44 23.13
CA LYS A 192 1.82 -2.09 23.37
C LYS A 192 1.00 -2.07 22.08
N ILE A 193 1.66 -1.89 20.93
CA ILE A 193 1.00 -1.72 19.63
C ILE A 193 0.18 -2.94 19.20
N PRO A 194 0.72 -4.18 19.23
CA PRO A 194 -0.01 -5.34 18.72
C PRO A 194 -1.33 -5.62 19.44
N LEU A 195 -1.45 -5.18 20.70
CA LEU A 195 -2.67 -5.33 21.52
C LEU A 195 -3.90 -4.64 20.91
N HIS A 196 -3.68 -3.70 19.98
CA HIS A 196 -4.75 -2.91 19.38
C HIS A 196 -4.99 -3.21 17.90
N PHE A 197 -4.34 -4.23 17.33
CA PHE A 197 -4.54 -4.59 15.93
C PHE A 197 -5.95 -5.11 15.64
N SER A 198 -6.58 -5.81 16.59
CA SER A 198 -7.98 -6.24 16.48
C SER A 198 -8.95 -5.07 16.29
N LYS A 199 -8.71 -3.94 16.97
CA LYS A 199 -9.51 -2.71 16.82
C LYS A 199 -9.41 -2.10 15.42
N GLN A 200 -8.30 -2.34 14.73
CA GLN A 200 -8.07 -1.80 13.38
C GLN A 200 -8.68 -2.69 12.27
N GLU A 201 -9.21 -3.87 12.60
CA GLU A 201 -9.76 -4.80 11.59
C GLU A 201 -10.98 -4.22 10.86
N ILE A 202 -11.73 -3.31 11.49
CA ILE A 202 -12.90 -2.65 10.88
C ILE A 202 -12.55 -1.43 10.04
N PHE A 203 -11.31 -0.93 10.15
CA PHE A 203 -10.93 0.31 9.50
C PHE A 203 -10.94 0.10 7.99
N SER A 204 -11.70 0.93 7.30
CA SER A 204 -11.65 1.03 5.85
C SER A 204 -10.32 1.63 5.41
N HIS A 205 -9.94 1.32 4.18
CA HIS A 205 -8.74 1.86 3.58
C HIS A 205 -8.74 3.40 3.55
N GLU A 206 -9.92 4.00 3.32
CA GLU A 206 -10.10 5.46 3.32
C GLU A 206 -9.88 6.06 4.72
N PHE A 207 -10.38 5.42 5.77
CA PHE A 207 -10.17 5.92 7.12
C PHE A 207 -8.70 5.89 7.54
N PHE A 208 -7.99 4.82 7.17
CA PHE A 208 -6.54 4.75 7.36
C PHE A 208 -5.79 5.87 6.63
N LYS A 209 -6.19 6.22 5.40
CA LYS A 209 -5.65 7.38 4.66
C LYS A 209 -5.89 8.68 5.43
N ILE A 210 -7.10 8.91 5.93
CA ILE A 210 -7.46 10.12 6.69
C ILE A 210 -6.61 10.24 7.96
N ILE A 211 -6.54 9.20 8.79
CA ILE A 211 -5.72 9.18 10.03
C ILE A 211 -4.28 9.58 9.72
N SER A 212 -3.72 8.99 8.66
CA SER A 212 -2.34 9.23 8.26
C SER A 212 -2.11 10.66 7.76
N GLN A 213 -3.01 11.16 6.91
CA GLN A 213 -2.95 12.53 6.40
C GLN A 213 -3.01 13.56 7.54
N GLU A 214 -3.96 13.40 8.46
CA GLU A 214 -4.12 14.32 9.59
C GLU A 214 -2.94 14.26 10.57
N TYR A 215 -2.36 13.08 10.78
CA TYR A 215 -1.12 12.97 11.55
C TYR A 215 -0.02 13.84 10.94
N PHE A 216 0.22 13.74 9.63
CA PHE A 216 1.30 14.50 9.03
C PHE A 216 0.97 15.99 8.84
N GLU A 217 -0.28 16.37 8.63
CA GLU A 217 -0.71 17.78 8.66
C GLU A 217 -0.47 18.40 10.06
N PHE A 218 -0.72 17.65 11.13
CA PHE A 218 -0.37 18.06 12.49
C PHE A 218 1.13 18.39 12.65
N PHE A 219 2.03 17.73 11.90
CA PHE A 219 3.47 18.04 11.87
C PHE A 219 3.89 19.07 10.81
N LYS A 220 3.03 19.40 9.86
CA LYS A 220 3.37 20.25 8.70
C LYS A 220 3.65 21.70 9.09
N HIS A 221 3.04 22.17 10.18
CA HIS A 221 3.23 23.52 10.71
C HIS A 221 4.71 23.86 11.02
N GLU A 222 5.61 22.87 11.10
CA GLU A 222 7.03 23.11 11.33
C GLU A 222 7.92 23.06 10.07
N ASN A 223 7.49 22.49 8.93
CA ASN A 223 8.46 22.07 7.89
C ASN A 223 8.01 22.17 6.41
N ASN A 224 6.86 22.74 6.05
CA ASN A 224 6.37 22.82 4.65
C ASN A 224 6.40 21.46 3.91
N PHE A 225 6.24 20.36 4.67
CA PHE A 225 6.30 19.01 4.16
C PHE A 225 4.93 18.62 3.60
N ASN A 226 4.86 18.21 2.33
CA ASN A 226 3.67 17.56 1.81
C ASN A 226 3.86 16.03 1.91
N PRO A 227 3.20 15.36 2.86
CA PRO A 227 3.36 13.94 3.12
C PRO A 227 2.55 13.18 2.08
N TRP A 228 3.09 13.03 0.89
CA TRP A 228 2.54 12.09 -0.11
C TRP A 228 2.86 10.66 0.32
N VAL A 229 2.38 10.26 1.51
CA VAL A 229 2.63 8.93 2.10
C VAL A 229 1.74 7.87 1.45
N PHE A 230 0.63 8.29 0.85
CA PHE A 230 -0.15 7.47 -0.05
C PHE A 230 -0.08 8.12 -1.42
N ILE A 231 0.72 7.52 -2.30
CA ILE A 231 0.71 7.87 -3.70
C ILE A 231 -0.74 7.75 -4.18
N ARG A 232 -1.26 8.80 -4.86
CA ARG A 232 -2.47 8.65 -5.68
C ARG A 232 -2.24 7.44 -6.55
N GLU A 233 -3.15 6.47 -6.53
CA GLU A 233 -3.11 5.23 -7.33
C GLU A 233 -2.76 5.45 -8.82
N ASN A 234 -2.82 6.69 -9.31
CA ASN A 234 -2.47 7.11 -10.66
C ASN A 234 -0.99 7.49 -10.90
N ASN A 235 -0.10 7.55 -9.89
CA ASN A 235 1.34 7.82 -10.09
C ASN A 235 2.20 6.54 -10.11
N ILE A 236 1.60 5.41 -10.49
CA ILE A 236 2.28 4.12 -10.54
C ILE A 236 3.09 4.03 -11.86
N CYS A 237 4.08 4.90 -12.03
CA CYS A 237 5.28 4.58 -12.82
C CYS A 237 6.30 3.96 -11.88
N LEU A 238 5.93 2.85 -11.23
CA LEU A 238 6.95 1.93 -10.73
C LEU A 238 7.57 1.32 -11.99
N LEU A 239 8.77 1.80 -12.34
CA LEU A 239 9.60 1.45 -13.51
C LEU A 239 9.03 0.21 -14.24
N GLU A 240 8.34 0.40 -15.37
CA GLU A 240 7.72 -0.68 -16.18
C GLU A 240 8.67 -1.90 -16.31
N LYS A 241 9.94 -1.59 -16.45
CA LYS A 241 11.12 -2.45 -16.34
C LYS A 241 11.10 -3.54 -15.24
N TYR A 242 10.52 -3.26 -14.07
CA TYR A 242 10.50 -4.12 -12.87
C TYR A 242 9.15 -4.67 -12.50
N GLU A 243 8.12 -4.37 -13.30
CA GLU A 243 6.74 -4.74 -12.99
C GLU A 243 6.58 -6.23 -12.67
N ILE A 244 7.28 -7.09 -13.41
CA ILE A 244 7.27 -8.55 -13.22
C ILE A 244 7.74 -9.00 -11.82
N PHE A 245 8.54 -8.19 -11.12
CA PHE A 245 9.02 -8.52 -9.79
C PHE A 245 8.09 -8.05 -8.68
N TYR A 246 7.04 -7.30 -8.99
CA TYR A 246 6.08 -6.79 -8.01
C TYR A 246 4.84 -7.66 -7.90
N THR A 247 4.17 -7.58 -6.76
CA THR A 247 2.81 -8.13 -6.64
C THR A 247 1.86 -7.27 -7.48
N PRO A 248 0.99 -7.86 -8.33
CA PRO A 248 0.08 -7.10 -9.19
C PRO A 248 -0.92 -6.22 -8.42
N ASN A 249 -1.39 -6.68 -7.27
CA ASN A 249 -2.25 -5.89 -6.39
C ASN A 249 -1.43 -4.78 -5.71
N ARG A 250 -1.80 -3.52 -5.93
CA ARG A 250 -1.12 -2.34 -5.38
C ARG A 250 -2.00 -1.49 -4.45
N SER A 251 -3.19 -1.96 -4.08
CA SER A 251 -4.17 -1.19 -3.30
C SER A 251 -3.72 -0.83 -1.87
N TYR A 252 -2.67 -1.47 -1.35
CA TYR A 252 -2.15 -1.27 0.01
C TYR A 252 -0.63 -0.99 -0.01
N LEU A 253 -0.19 -0.29 -1.05
CA LEU A 253 1.22 0.01 -1.30
C LEU A 253 1.65 1.32 -0.61
N LEU A 254 2.68 1.22 0.22
CA LEU A 254 3.40 2.36 0.77
C LEU A 254 4.75 2.52 0.06
N ILE A 255 4.99 3.69 -0.53
CA ILE A 255 6.28 4.03 -1.16
C ILE A 255 7.01 5.08 -0.34
N LEU A 256 8.22 4.74 0.09
CA LEU A 256 9.12 5.62 0.82
C LEU A 256 10.33 5.98 -0.05
N LYS A 257 10.49 7.27 -0.35
CA LYS A 257 11.64 7.82 -1.09
C LYS A 257 12.59 8.56 -0.14
N ASP A 258 13.82 8.83 -0.59
CA ASP A 258 14.84 9.53 0.20
C ASP A 258 14.34 10.80 0.91
N ASP A 259 13.55 11.63 0.22
CA ASP A 259 13.01 12.88 0.76
C ASP A 259 12.06 12.65 1.94
N PHE A 260 11.33 11.53 1.96
CA PHE A 260 10.50 11.16 3.11
C PHE A 260 11.37 10.94 4.35
N PHE A 261 12.44 10.15 4.22
CA PHE A 261 13.33 9.87 5.35
C PHE A 261 14.02 11.12 5.89
N GLU A 262 14.44 12.02 5.00
CA GLU A 262 15.05 13.30 5.40
C GLU A 262 14.08 14.16 6.23
N ASN A 263 12.81 14.21 5.83
CA ASN A 263 11.79 14.98 6.54
C ASN A 263 11.38 14.34 7.87
N ILE A 264 11.19 13.02 7.91
CA ILE A 264 10.91 12.29 9.15
C ILE A 264 12.06 12.46 10.14
N SER A 265 13.31 12.38 9.68
CA SER A 265 14.48 12.56 10.53
C SER A 265 14.44 13.87 11.32
N LYS A 266 13.99 14.97 10.70
CA LYS A 266 13.87 16.29 11.36
C LYS A 266 12.79 16.31 12.42
N ASN A 267 11.71 15.53 12.23
CA ASN A 267 10.56 15.49 13.13
C ASN A 267 10.78 14.56 14.32
N ILE A 268 11.30 13.34 14.09
CA ILE A 268 11.46 12.33 15.15
C ILE A 268 12.70 12.55 16.04
N ALA A 269 13.71 13.27 15.54
CA ALA A 269 14.96 13.48 16.29
C ALA A 269 14.80 14.46 17.47
N LYS A 270 13.71 15.23 17.54
CA LYS A 270 13.54 16.28 18.54
C LYS A 270 13.22 15.74 19.94
N HIS A 271 12.27 14.79 20.05
CA HIS A 271 11.77 14.30 21.34
C HIS A 271 11.32 12.82 21.27
N VAL A 272 11.50 12.09 22.39
CA VAL A 272 11.07 10.69 22.55
C VAL A 272 9.57 10.52 22.27
N LYS A 273 8.73 11.45 22.74
CA LYS A 273 7.29 11.43 22.49
C LYS A 273 6.96 11.49 21.00
N SER A 274 7.63 12.33 20.21
CA SER A 274 7.42 12.43 18.76
C SER A 274 7.81 11.14 18.04
N LYS A 275 8.93 10.52 18.46
CA LYS A 275 9.36 9.21 17.96
C LYS A 275 8.31 8.13 18.26
N ASN A 276 7.83 8.05 19.50
CA ASN A 276 6.83 7.06 19.90
C ASN A 276 5.47 7.27 19.23
N LEU A 277 5.05 8.52 19.07
CA LEU A 277 3.85 8.86 18.31
C LEU A 277 3.98 8.41 16.84
N PHE A 278 5.14 8.63 16.22
CA PHE A 278 5.40 8.13 14.86
C PHE A 278 5.33 6.60 14.79
N ILE A 279 5.89 5.87 15.77
CA ILE A 279 5.82 4.39 15.80
C ILE A 279 4.37 3.91 15.91
N LEU A 280 3.53 4.57 16.71
CA LEU A 280 2.10 4.25 16.81
C LEU A 280 1.39 4.45 15.47
N VAL A 281 1.61 5.59 14.82
CA VAL A 281 0.94 5.92 13.56
C VAL A 281 1.44 5.05 12.40
N LEU A 282 2.75 4.77 12.34
CA LEU A 282 3.35 3.83 11.38
C LEU A 282 2.64 2.47 11.42
N ASN A 283 2.29 2.00 12.62
CA ASN A 283 1.58 0.74 12.83
C ASN A 283 0.07 0.86 12.79
N THR A 284 -0.44 2.05 12.47
CA THR A 284 -1.84 2.28 12.11
C THR A 284 -2.02 2.33 10.60
N PHE A 285 -0.95 2.36 9.78
CA PHE A 285 -1.11 2.38 8.32
C PHE A 285 -1.68 1.07 7.77
N ASP A 286 -2.52 1.18 6.73
CA ASP A 286 -3.07 0.03 5.98
C ASP A 286 -2.13 -0.42 4.89
N ILE A 287 -1.08 -1.13 5.30
CA ILE A 287 0.00 -1.52 4.41
C ILE A 287 0.09 -3.04 4.28
N LYS A 288 0.22 -3.50 3.05
CA LYS A 288 0.61 -4.89 2.72
C LYS A 288 1.90 -4.95 1.92
N TYR A 289 2.21 -3.87 1.19
CA TYR A 289 3.36 -3.78 0.32
C TYR A 289 4.17 -2.54 0.69
N LEU A 290 5.46 -2.71 0.94
CA LEU A 290 6.36 -1.62 1.30
C LEU A 290 7.46 -1.49 0.25
N HIS A 291 7.53 -0.36 -0.44
CA HIS A 291 8.57 -0.07 -1.42
C HIS A 291 9.46 1.06 -0.90
N VAL A 292 10.75 0.80 -0.80
CA VAL A 292 11.76 1.74 -0.30
C VAL A 292 12.72 2.05 -1.44
N LEU A 293 12.74 3.30 -1.90
CA LEU A 293 13.40 3.69 -3.14
C LEU A 293 14.50 4.73 -2.90
N ASP A 294 15.66 4.51 -3.51
CA ASP A 294 16.75 5.49 -3.70
C ASP A 294 17.27 6.12 -2.39
N VAL A 295 17.25 5.39 -1.28
CA VAL A 295 17.63 5.92 0.03
C VAL A 295 19.14 6.16 0.10
N LYS A 296 19.53 7.41 0.34
CA LYS A 296 20.93 7.79 0.51
C LYS A 296 21.46 7.27 1.85
N LEU A 297 22.77 7.00 1.91
CA LEU A 297 23.45 6.52 3.12
C LEU A 297 23.16 7.35 4.38
N LYS A 298 23.05 8.68 4.25
CA LYS A 298 22.73 9.60 5.37
C LYS A 298 21.38 9.28 6.03
N ASN A 299 20.42 8.79 5.25
CA ASN A 299 19.03 8.54 5.67
C ASN A 299 18.78 7.06 6.04
N LEU A 300 19.76 6.19 5.81
CA LEU A 300 19.63 4.76 6.05
C LEU A 300 19.32 4.44 7.53
N LYS A 301 19.85 5.22 8.48
CA LYS A 301 19.53 5.05 9.90
C LYS A 301 18.03 5.17 10.18
N ILE A 302 17.35 6.09 9.51
CA ILE A 302 15.89 6.30 9.65
C ILE A 302 15.12 5.20 8.94
N CYS A 303 15.63 4.71 7.80
CA CYS A 303 15.08 3.53 7.14
C CYS A 303 15.14 2.29 8.05
N CYS A 304 16.31 2.01 8.64
CA CYS A 304 16.48 0.95 9.65
C CYS A 304 15.53 1.12 10.84
N PHE A 305 15.39 2.35 11.35
CA PHE A 305 14.44 2.66 12.42
C PHE A 305 12.98 2.30 12.04
N ILE A 306 12.52 2.65 10.84
CA ILE A 306 11.19 2.27 10.36
C ILE A 306 11.05 0.75 10.25
N LEU A 307 12.04 0.09 9.65
CA LEU A 307 12.06 -1.37 9.50
C LEU A 307 12.06 -2.09 10.84
N GLU A 308 12.73 -1.57 11.87
CA GLU A 308 12.76 -2.17 13.21
C GLU A 308 11.44 -2.01 13.98
N ASN A 309 10.71 -0.93 13.71
CA ASN A 309 9.52 -0.56 14.49
C ASN A 309 8.20 -0.93 13.79
N LEU A 310 8.26 -1.49 12.58
CA LEU A 310 7.08 -1.91 11.85
C LEU A 310 6.60 -3.29 12.34
N GLN A 311 5.54 -3.31 13.14
CA GLN A 311 4.90 -4.49 13.70
C GLN A 311 3.76 -5.04 12.84
N LYS A 312 3.29 -4.26 11.85
CA LYS A 312 2.26 -4.70 10.91
C LYS A 312 2.76 -5.81 9.99
N ARG A 313 1.92 -6.83 9.79
CA ARG A 313 2.20 -7.92 8.85
C ARG A 313 2.15 -7.38 7.43
N LEU A 314 3.23 -7.63 6.69
CA LEU A 314 3.36 -7.31 5.28
C LEU A 314 3.37 -8.59 4.44
N ASP A 315 3.04 -8.46 3.16
CA ASP A 315 3.19 -9.50 2.15
C ASP A 315 4.49 -9.33 1.36
N GLU A 316 4.87 -8.09 1.03
CA GLU A 316 6.05 -7.80 0.19
C GLU A 316 6.84 -6.59 0.69
N ILE A 317 8.17 -6.68 0.62
CA ILE A 317 9.05 -5.52 0.71
C ILE A 317 9.94 -5.44 -0.52
N VAL A 318 10.05 -4.25 -1.11
CA VAL A 318 10.91 -3.95 -2.26
C VAL A 318 11.91 -2.87 -1.88
N PHE A 319 13.18 -3.11 -2.16
CA PHE A 319 14.26 -2.14 -2.02
C PHE A 319 14.82 -1.82 -3.40
N HIS A 320 14.82 -0.54 -3.79
CA HIS A 320 15.42 -0.07 -5.04
C HIS A 320 16.63 0.82 -4.77
N ASN A 321 17.74 0.54 -5.47
CA ASN A 321 18.95 1.35 -5.47
C ASN A 321 19.44 1.67 -4.05
N LEU A 322 19.53 0.63 -3.22
CA LEU A 322 19.87 0.74 -1.81
C LEU A 322 21.29 0.20 -1.56
N ARG A 323 22.05 0.86 -0.68
CA ARG A 323 23.26 0.26 -0.08
C ARG A 323 22.88 -0.51 1.18
N ILE A 324 23.32 -1.77 1.27
CA ILE A 324 22.93 -2.71 2.34
C ILE A 324 24.10 -2.95 3.31
N PRO A 325 24.24 -2.15 4.39
CA PRO A 325 25.19 -2.42 5.48
C PRO A 325 24.65 -3.37 6.53
N SER A 326 25.52 -3.76 7.46
CA SER A 326 25.21 -4.70 8.53
C SER A 326 23.99 -4.29 9.36
N GLN A 327 23.86 -3.00 9.70
CA GLN A 327 22.71 -2.51 10.46
C GLN A 327 21.37 -2.81 9.75
N PHE A 328 21.34 -2.70 8.43
CA PHE A 328 20.13 -2.95 7.66
C PHE A 328 19.70 -4.42 7.71
N ILE A 329 20.65 -5.35 7.58
CA ILE A 329 20.38 -6.79 7.74
C ILE A 329 19.96 -7.11 9.18
N ILE A 330 20.55 -6.45 10.18
CA ILE A 330 20.11 -6.58 11.58
C ILE A 330 18.65 -6.16 11.72
N SER A 331 18.26 -5.00 11.20
CA SER A 331 16.87 -4.50 11.24
C SER A 331 15.87 -5.49 10.63
N LEU A 332 16.23 -6.14 9.51
CA LEU A 332 15.38 -7.16 8.88
C LEU A 332 15.31 -8.45 9.71
N ASN A 333 16.44 -8.89 10.27
CA ASN A 333 16.53 -10.14 11.01
C ASN A 333 15.82 -10.11 12.37
N THR A 334 15.79 -8.96 13.03
CA THR A 334 15.21 -8.81 14.37
C THR A 334 13.70 -8.62 14.33
N ASN A 335 13.15 -8.11 13.22
CA ASN A 335 11.73 -7.82 13.12
C ASN A 335 10.89 -9.10 12.95
N GLN A 336 10.07 -9.42 13.96
CA GLN A 336 9.19 -10.58 13.98
C GLN A 336 8.06 -10.50 12.95
N ALA A 337 7.60 -9.30 12.60
CA ALA A 337 6.56 -9.10 11.59
C ALA A 337 7.00 -9.55 10.19
N PHE A 338 8.32 -9.61 9.94
CA PHE A 338 8.88 -9.97 8.64
C PHE A 338 9.06 -11.49 8.44
N ILE A 339 8.89 -12.29 9.48
CA ILE A 339 9.01 -13.75 9.40
C ILE A 339 8.05 -14.35 8.37
N TYR A 340 6.86 -13.77 8.23
CA TYR A 340 5.78 -14.27 7.35
C TYR A 340 5.57 -13.44 6.09
N LEU A 341 6.58 -12.65 5.69
CA LEU A 341 6.58 -12.02 4.37
C LEU A 341 6.49 -13.11 3.30
N LYS A 342 5.73 -12.87 2.24
CA LYS A 342 5.75 -13.74 1.07
C LYS A 342 7.03 -13.48 0.28
N LYS A 343 7.45 -12.22 0.17
CA LYS A 343 8.55 -11.85 -0.71
C LYS A 343 9.38 -10.67 -0.21
N ILE A 344 10.69 -10.74 -0.43
CA ILE A 344 11.59 -9.59 -0.36
C ILE A 344 12.29 -9.43 -1.71
N VAL A 345 12.32 -8.21 -2.25
CA VAL A 345 12.92 -7.88 -3.54
C VAL A 345 14.00 -6.83 -3.36
N PHE A 346 15.16 -7.05 -3.96
CA PHE A 346 16.25 -6.09 -4.06
C PHE A 346 16.52 -5.79 -5.53
N LEU A 347 16.33 -4.52 -5.92
CA LEU A 347 16.52 -4.01 -7.26
C LEU A 347 17.70 -3.03 -7.26
N GLU A 348 18.67 -3.25 -8.14
CA GLU A 348 19.86 -2.40 -8.31
C GLU A 348 20.58 -2.07 -6.98
N SER A 349 20.53 -2.98 -6.00
CA SER A 349 21.00 -2.71 -4.64
C SER A 349 22.41 -3.24 -4.42
N THR A 350 23.27 -2.45 -3.77
CA THR A 350 24.67 -2.81 -3.50
C THR A 350 24.83 -3.39 -2.09
N ILE A 351 25.40 -4.60 -1.98
CA ILE A 351 25.75 -5.19 -0.70
C ILE A 351 27.10 -4.69 -0.21
N ILE A 352 27.16 -4.22 1.03
CA ILE A 352 28.40 -3.81 1.71
C ILE A 352 28.61 -4.52 3.04
N THR A 353 27.75 -5.47 3.38
CA THR A 353 27.82 -6.26 4.62
C THR A 353 28.34 -7.67 4.39
N LYS A 354 28.80 -8.31 5.47
CA LYS A 354 29.10 -9.74 5.56
C LYS A 354 28.09 -10.50 6.42
N LEU A 355 27.08 -9.82 6.96
CA LEU A 355 26.05 -10.45 7.77
C LEU A 355 25.05 -11.20 6.89
N LYS A 356 24.57 -12.32 7.41
CA LYS A 356 23.58 -13.17 6.76
C LYS A 356 22.19 -12.91 7.30
N PHE A 357 21.19 -13.21 6.49
CA PHE A 357 19.82 -13.36 6.92
C PHE A 357 19.71 -14.47 7.97
N SER A 358 18.93 -14.20 9.01
CA SER A 358 18.67 -15.13 10.09
C SER A 358 17.83 -16.30 9.59
N LYS A 359 18.07 -17.49 10.15
CA LYS A 359 17.27 -18.70 9.89
C LYS A 359 15.78 -18.50 10.19
N THR A 360 15.43 -17.55 11.06
CA THR A 360 14.05 -17.18 11.37
C THR A 360 13.28 -16.68 10.15
N LEU A 361 13.97 -16.07 9.18
CA LEU A 361 13.37 -15.60 7.93
C LEU A 361 13.21 -16.71 6.87
N ASN A 362 13.54 -17.97 7.19
CA ASN A 362 13.32 -19.09 6.27
C ASN A 362 11.83 -19.41 6.06
N LYS A 363 10.89 -18.72 6.70
CA LYS A 363 9.47 -18.82 6.38
C LYS A 363 9.06 -17.94 5.20
N ILE A 364 9.91 -17.00 4.78
CA ILE A 364 9.67 -16.19 3.59
C ILE A 364 9.68 -17.07 2.35
N ASP A 365 8.70 -16.90 1.46
CA ASP A 365 8.58 -17.76 0.27
C ASP A 365 9.68 -17.46 -0.75
N GLU A 366 9.94 -16.17 -1.00
CA GLU A 366 10.82 -15.74 -2.09
C GLU A 366 11.74 -14.56 -1.73
N PHE A 367 13.00 -14.67 -2.16
CA PHE A 367 13.95 -13.57 -2.19
C PHE A 367 14.35 -13.29 -3.64
N ILE A 368 14.05 -12.10 -4.14
CA ILE A 368 14.38 -11.70 -5.52
C ILE A 368 15.53 -10.70 -5.50
N PHE A 369 16.54 -10.93 -6.34
CA PHE A 369 17.65 -10.02 -6.55
C PHE A 369 17.75 -9.67 -8.03
N TYR A 370 17.88 -8.38 -8.30
CA TYR A 370 18.09 -7.85 -9.63
C TYR A 370 19.27 -6.88 -9.57
N ASP A 371 20.38 -7.22 -10.21
CA ASP A 371 21.67 -6.58 -9.90
C ASP A 371 22.40 -6.01 -11.12
N CYS A 372 22.04 -6.36 -12.35
CA CYS A 372 22.84 -5.94 -13.50
C CYS A 372 22.07 -5.71 -14.80
N PHE A 373 22.60 -4.74 -15.55
CA PHE A 373 22.35 -4.49 -16.97
C PHE A 373 23.49 -5.07 -17.78
N ILE A 374 23.17 -5.93 -18.73
CA ILE A 374 24.06 -6.29 -19.80
C ILE A 374 23.54 -5.57 -21.04
N ILE A 375 24.15 -4.45 -21.39
CA ILE A 375 23.90 -3.77 -22.66
C ILE A 375 25.02 -4.19 -23.60
N ASN A 376 24.70 -4.96 -24.63
CA ASN A 376 25.63 -5.23 -25.71
C ASN A 376 25.15 -4.48 -26.97
N LYS A 377 26.00 -3.56 -27.45
CA LYS A 377 25.79 -2.87 -28.73
C LYS A 377 26.76 -3.48 -29.73
N GLU A 378 26.29 -4.45 -30.49
CA GLU A 378 27.08 -5.05 -31.56
C GLU A 378 26.66 -4.43 -32.90
N ASN A 379 27.57 -3.67 -33.50
CA ASN A 379 27.39 -3.12 -34.85
C ASN A 379 27.52 -4.17 -35.97
N LEU A 380 27.79 -5.44 -35.62
CA LEU A 380 28.32 -6.44 -36.56
C LEU A 380 27.32 -7.50 -37.04
N ILE A 381 26.11 -7.61 -36.49
CA ILE A 381 25.12 -8.56 -37.05
C ILE A 381 24.50 -7.95 -38.30
N ALA A 382 24.97 -8.43 -39.46
CA ALA A 382 24.42 -8.10 -40.76
C ALA A 382 22.92 -8.40 -40.83
N LYS A 383 22.23 -7.62 -41.65
CA LYS A 383 20.77 -7.45 -41.81
C LYS A 383 19.93 -8.74 -42.07
N PHE A 384 20.53 -9.94 -42.07
CA PHE A 384 19.94 -11.14 -42.69
C PHE A 384 19.80 -12.41 -41.82
N GLU A 385 20.23 -12.43 -40.55
CA GLU A 385 20.12 -13.63 -39.69
C GLU A 385 19.28 -13.43 -38.42
N ILE A 386 18.39 -12.43 -38.39
CA ILE A 386 17.69 -11.97 -37.17
C ILE A 386 16.83 -13.08 -36.52
N LEU A 387 16.06 -13.84 -37.30
CA LEU A 387 15.17 -14.90 -36.78
C LEU A 387 15.91 -16.18 -36.39
N THR A 388 16.97 -16.53 -37.12
CA THR A 388 17.88 -17.64 -36.77
C THR A 388 18.75 -17.32 -35.55
N THR A 389 18.93 -16.03 -35.23
CA THR A 389 19.67 -15.56 -34.06
C THR A 389 18.88 -15.76 -32.77
N LEU A 390 17.54 -15.67 -32.79
CA LEU A 390 16.67 -15.86 -31.61
C LEU A 390 16.85 -17.24 -30.96
N ASP A 391 16.85 -18.32 -31.76
CA ASP A 391 17.11 -19.68 -31.25
C ASP A 391 18.55 -19.85 -30.74
N LYS A 392 19.50 -19.11 -31.35
CA LYS A 392 20.93 -19.09 -30.98
C LYS A 392 21.26 -18.10 -29.86
N ILE A 393 20.28 -17.36 -29.31
CA ILE A 393 20.52 -16.43 -28.19
C ILE A 393 21.22 -17.16 -27.04
N LYS A 394 20.79 -18.40 -26.74
CA LYS A 394 21.43 -19.24 -25.73
C LYS A 394 22.92 -19.50 -25.99
N ASP A 395 23.34 -19.55 -27.24
CA ASP A 395 24.71 -19.85 -27.67
C ASP A 395 25.57 -18.58 -27.76
N ILE A 396 24.97 -17.43 -28.13
CA ILE A 396 25.62 -16.11 -28.12
C ILE A 396 26.02 -15.73 -26.69
N PHE A 397 25.21 -16.12 -25.71
CA PHE A 397 25.57 -16.05 -24.32
C PHE A 397 26.44 -17.25 -23.96
N ASP A 398 27.75 -17.09 -24.02
CA ASP A 398 28.68 -18.00 -23.35
C ASP A 398 28.46 -17.88 -21.83
N LEU A 399 27.44 -18.61 -21.35
CA LEU A 399 26.88 -18.55 -20.00
C LEU A 399 27.93 -18.77 -18.91
N ASN A 400 29.03 -19.44 -19.26
CA ASN A 400 30.15 -19.70 -18.36
C ASN A 400 30.98 -18.44 -18.05
N LYS A 401 31.03 -17.45 -18.95
CA LYS A 401 31.73 -16.16 -18.70
C LYS A 401 31.00 -15.29 -17.67
N TYR A 402 29.67 -15.43 -17.56
CA TYR A 402 28.82 -14.55 -16.75
C TYR A 402 28.21 -15.21 -15.50
N LYS A 403 28.36 -16.53 -15.35
CA LYS A 403 28.04 -17.28 -14.11
C LYS A 403 28.82 -16.76 -12.90
N ASN A 404 30.05 -16.30 -13.09
CA ASN A 404 30.98 -16.04 -11.98
C ASN A 404 30.94 -14.63 -11.37
N TYR A 405 30.39 -13.62 -12.05
CA TYR A 405 30.63 -12.24 -11.58
C TYR A 405 29.71 -11.75 -10.45
N ASN A 406 28.45 -12.23 -10.32
CA ASN A 406 27.50 -11.65 -9.34
C ASN A 406 26.70 -12.63 -8.47
N TYR A 407 26.60 -13.92 -8.81
CA TYR A 407 25.95 -14.89 -7.90
C TYR A 407 26.63 -14.91 -6.51
N ILE A 408 27.94 -14.64 -6.51
CA ILE A 408 28.81 -14.56 -5.33
C ILE A 408 28.45 -13.37 -4.41
N SER A 409 27.88 -12.28 -4.94
CA SER A 409 27.61 -11.07 -4.14
C SER A 409 26.45 -11.28 -3.16
N PHE A 410 25.30 -11.77 -3.64
CA PHE A 410 24.12 -11.96 -2.77
C PHE A 410 24.09 -13.28 -2.03
N SER A 411 24.73 -14.34 -2.54
CA SER A 411 24.84 -15.61 -1.79
C SER A 411 25.52 -15.40 -0.44
N SER A 412 26.39 -14.39 -0.33
CA SER A 412 27.02 -13.98 0.93
C SER A 412 26.03 -13.60 2.03
N LEU A 413 24.82 -13.14 1.67
CA LEU A 413 23.74 -12.82 2.61
C LEU A 413 22.99 -14.05 3.12
N PHE A 414 23.21 -15.25 2.56
CA PHE A 414 22.41 -16.42 2.89
C PHE A 414 23.25 -17.60 3.39
N ASP A 415 22.59 -18.45 4.17
CA ASP A 415 23.03 -19.83 4.37
C ASP A 415 22.42 -20.68 3.25
N GLU A 416 23.24 -21.11 2.29
CA GLU A 416 22.75 -21.84 1.10
C GLU A 416 21.96 -23.09 1.47
N ASN A 417 22.32 -23.78 2.56
CA ASN A 417 21.61 -24.99 2.99
C ASN A 417 20.16 -24.73 3.41
N ILE A 418 19.81 -23.47 3.66
CA ILE A 418 18.51 -23.07 4.21
C ILE A 418 17.65 -22.39 3.13
N PHE A 419 18.26 -21.51 2.34
CA PHE A 419 17.51 -20.59 1.48
C PHE A 419 17.61 -20.89 -0.02
N LYS A 420 18.39 -21.88 -0.45
CA LYS A 420 18.76 -22.09 -1.88
C LYS A 420 17.58 -22.09 -2.86
N GLU A 421 16.47 -22.74 -2.53
CA GLU A 421 15.30 -22.84 -3.44
C GLU A 421 14.46 -21.55 -3.49
N LYS A 422 14.65 -20.66 -2.52
CA LYS A 422 13.86 -19.43 -2.33
C LYS A 422 14.51 -18.22 -2.99
N ILE A 423 15.79 -18.31 -3.30
CA ILE A 423 16.57 -17.22 -3.89
C ILE A 423 16.40 -17.25 -5.41
N LYS A 424 15.92 -16.15 -5.98
CA LYS A 424 15.79 -15.91 -7.41
C LYS A 424 16.63 -14.69 -7.79
N SER A 425 17.65 -14.91 -8.60
CA SER A 425 18.52 -13.84 -9.07
C SER A 425 18.30 -13.62 -10.57
N PHE A 426 18.10 -12.35 -10.93
CA PHE A 426 17.81 -11.89 -12.27
C PHE A 426 18.83 -10.86 -12.73
N LYS A 427 19.04 -10.81 -14.04
CA LYS A 427 19.75 -9.75 -14.76
C LYS A 427 18.91 -9.32 -15.93
N PHE A 428 19.00 -8.06 -16.33
CA PHE A 428 18.41 -7.65 -17.59
C PHE A 428 19.45 -7.65 -18.68
N LEU A 429 19.04 -8.21 -19.80
CA LEU A 429 19.76 -8.17 -21.04
C LEU A 429 19.07 -7.19 -21.97
N ASP A 430 19.86 -6.32 -22.57
CA ASP A 430 19.45 -5.43 -23.64
C ASP A 430 20.44 -5.57 -24.81
N LEU A 431 20.03 -6.32 -25.83
CA LEU A 431 20.78 -6.48 -27.07
C LEU A 431 20.27 -5.48 -28.09
N LYS A 432 21.13 -4.53 -28.47
CA LYS A 432 20.78 -3.51 -29.48
C LYS A 432 21.57 -3.75 -30.75
N TYR A 433 20.84 -4.00 -31.82
CA TYR A 433 21.35 -4.07 -33.18
C TYR A 433 20.77 -2.92 -34.01
N ASN A 434 21.31 -2.70 -35.20
CA ASN A 434 20.92 -1.57 -36.05
C ASN A 434 19.43 -1.57 -36.43
N PHE A 435 18.84 -2.76 -36.59
CA PHE A 435 17.46 -2.92 -37.10
C PHE A 435 16.54 -3.67 -36.13
N TRP A 436 17.05 -4.10 -34.97
CA TRP A 436 16.23 -4.78 -33.98
C TRP A 436 16.86 -4.74 -32.59
N GLN A 437 16.04 -4.97 -31.58
CA GLN A 437 16.45 -4.99 -30.18
C GLN A 437 15.75 -6.14 -29.46
N ILE A 438 16.46 -6.81 -28.54
CA ILE A 438 15.85 -7.72 -27.58
C ILE A 438 16.18 -7.27 -26.16
N GLY A 439 15.13 -7.03 -25.38
CA GLY A 439 15.18 -6.86 -23.94
C GLY A 439 14.63 -8.09 -23.24
N CYS A 440 15.29 -8.62 -22.21
CA CYS A 440 14.71 -9.70 -21.42
C CYS A 440 15.36 -9.84 -20.03
N ASN A 441 14.63 -10.47 -19.10
CA ASN A 441 15.15 -10.86 -17.80
C ASN A 441 15.73 -12.28 -17.86
N ILE A 442 16.98 -12.45 -17.41
CA ILE A 442 17.69 -13.74 -17.37
C ILE A 442 17.80 -14.18 -15.91
N ARG A 443 17.28 -15.36 -15.60
CA ARG A 443 17.51 -16.02 -14.30
C ARG A 443 18.85 -16.77 -14.34
N CYS A 444 19.55 -16.87 -13.20
CA CYS A 444 20.85 -17.56 -13.11
C CYS A 444 20.89 -19.02 -13.60
N ASN A 445 19.73 -19.66 -13.84
CA ASN A 445 19.62 -20.99 -14.44
C ASN A 445 19.47 -20.96 -15.98
N SER A 446 19.69 -19.81 -16.62
CA SER A 446 19.63 -19.61 -18.08
C SER A 446 18.23 -19.60 -18.70
N ASP A 447 17.20 -19.33 -17.88
CA ASP A 447 15.84 -19.11 -18.35
C ASP A 447 15.62 -17.62 -18.67
N PHE A 448 15.01 -17.35 -19.83
CA PHE A 448 14.64 -16.02 -20.29
C PHE A 448 13.17 -15.75 -19.94
N PHE A 449 12.90 -14.58 -19.38
CA PHE A 449 11.57 -14.15 -18.97
C PHE A 449 11.28 -12.75 -19.50
N ASN A 450 10.00 -12.48 -19.80
CA ASN A 450 9.51 -11.16 -20.20
C ASN A 450 10.33 -10.57 -21.35
N ILE A 451 10.38 -11.30 -22.46
CA ILE A 451 11.11 -10.95 -23.65
C ILE A 451 10.32 -9.88 -24.39
N SER A 452 10.98 -8.76 -24.62
CA SER A 452 10.55 -7.65 -25.46
C SER A 452 11.40 -7.67 -26.72
N ILE A 453 10.74 -7.64 -27.88
CA ILE A 453 11.39 -7.62 -29.19
C ILE A 453 10.98 -6.35 -29.91
N THR A 454 11.95 -5.59 -30.43
CA THR A 454 11.65 -4.44 -31.29
C THR A 454 12.27 -4.61 -32.66
N PHE A 455 11.53 -4.31 -33.71
CA PHE A 455 11.97 -4.33 -35.11
C PHE A 455 11.92 -2.92 -35.70
N TYR A 456 12.94 -2.54 -36.47
CA TYR A 456 13.09 -1.23 -37.08
C TYR A 456 13.53 -1.35 -38.54
N GLU A 457 12.80 -0.72 -39.47
CA GLU A 457 13.20 -0.60 -40.89
C GLU A 457 13.54 -1.96 -41.56
N LEU A 458 12.69 -2.97 -41.30
CA LEU A 458 12.83 -4.33 -41.81
C LEU A 458 11.67 -4.75 -42.70
N ASP A 459 11.95 -5.71 -43.60
CA ASP A 459 10.93 -6.44 -44.35
C ASP A 459 10.62 -7.77 -43.63
N LEU A 460 9.49 -7.80 -42.91
CA LEU A 460 9.08 -8.87 -42.00
C LEU A 460 8.11 -9.83 -42.70
N ASN A 461 8.61 -11.03 -43.02
CA ASN A 461 7.89 -12.04 -43.82
C ASN A 461 7.19 -13.12 -42.98
N GLU A 462 7.94 -13.78 -42.08
CA GLU A 462 7.50 -14.89 -41.22
C GLU A 462 8.17 -14.76 -39.84
N PHE A 463 7.57 -15.30 -38.79
CA PHE A 463 8.16 -15.31 -37.44
C PHE A 463 8.32 -16.75 -36.92
N LYS A 464 9.54 -17.30 -37.07
CA LYS A 464 9.84 -18.74 -36.92
C LYS A 464 10.12 -19.22 -35.48
N VAL A 465 9.73 -18.47 -34.46
CA VAL A 465 10.05 -18.77 -33.05
C VAL A 465 9.06 -19.78 -32.43
N LYS A 466 8.11 -20.32 -33.22
CA LYS A 466 7.01 -21.16 -32.74
C LYS A 466 7.47 -22.45 -32.05
N GLY A 467 6.89 -22.74 -30.89
CA GLY A 467 7.04 -23.98 -30.14
C GLY A 467 8.24 -24.04 -29.19
N ASN A 468 9.06 -22.99 -29.10
CA ASN A 468 10.23 -22.96 -28.22
C ASN A 468 9.94 -22.31 -26.84
N VAL A 469 10.90 -22.43 -25.90
CA VAL A 469 10.80 -21.82 -24.57
C VAL A 469 10.82 -20.28 -24.65
N ILE A 470 11.40 -19.72 -25.72
CA ILE A 470 11.52 -18.26 -25.91
C ILE A 470 10.15 -17.66 -26.23
N GLU A 471 9.38 -18.24 -27.15
CA GLU A 471 8.04 -17.79 -27.54
C GLU A 471 7.10 -17.67 -26.34
N LYS A 472 7.10 -18.67 -25.45
CA LYS A 472 6.30 -18.66 -24.21
C LYS A 472 6.64 -17.53 -23.26
N ASN A 473 7.76 -16.85 -23.47
CA ASN A 473 8.21 -15.75 -22.62
C ASN A 473 8.19 -14.40 -23.35
N ILE A 474 7.76 -14.35 -24.62
CA ILE A 474 7.56 -13.09 -25.35
C ILE A 474 6.31 -12.41 -24.81
N SER A 475 6.50 -11.26 -24.17
CA SER A 475 5.42 -10.46 -23.60
C SER A 475 5.19 -9.16 -24.36
N GLU A 476 6.17 -8.71 -25.15
CA GLU A 476 6.08 -7.47 -25.90
C GLU A 476 6.74 -7.58 -27.29
N ILE A 477 6.03 -7.06 -28.29
CA ILE A 477 6.57 -6.85 -29.63
C ILE A 477 6.27 -5.42 -30.08
N ALA A 478 7.31 -4.71 -30.50
CA ALA A 478 7.21 -3.39 -31.12
C ALA A 478 7.78 -3.42 -32.55
N ILE A 479 7.08 -2.79 -33.49
CA ILE A 479 7.46 -2.76 -34.90
C ILE A 479 7.36 -1.33 -35.41
N ASP A 480 8.49 -0.77 -35.84
CA ASP A 480 8.59 0.60 -36.29
C ASP A 480 9.15 0.67 -37.72
N LYS A 481 8.54 1.52 -38.56
CA LYS A 481 8.99 1.84 -39.93
C LYS A 481 9.28 0.61 -40.81
N SER A 482 8.57 -0.48 -40.59
CA SER A 482 8.85 -1.77 -41.23
C SER A 482 7.76 -2.15 -42.23
N THR A 483 8.10 -3.04 -43.15
CA THR A 483 7.14 -3.70 -44.03
C THR A 483 6.70 -5.01 -43.37
N ILE A 484 5.41 -5.22 -43.15
CA ILE A 484 4.86 -6.39 -42.46
C ILE A 484 4.00 -7.18 -43.43
N ASN A 485 4.40 -8.42 -43.71
CA ASN A 485 3.57 -9.35 -44.48
C ASN A 485 2.57 -10.10 -43.59
N CYS A 486 1.48 -10.54 -44.23
CA CYS A 486 0.39 -11.29 -43.60
C CYS A 486 0.86 -12.50 -42.77
N GLY A 487 1.90 -13.22 -43.23
CA GLY A 487 2.46 -14.38 -42.52
C GLY A 487 3.04 -14.02 -41.16
N PHE A 488 3.95 -13.03 -41.12
CA PHE A 488 4.54 -12.50 -39.89
C PHE A 488 3.47 -12.02 -38.90
N LEU A 489 2.49 -11.26 -39.39
CA LEU A 489 1.42 -10.72 -38.55
C LEU A 489 0.60 -11.85 -37.91
N LYS A 490 0.27 -12.89 -38.68
CA LYS A 490 -0.40 -14.08 -38.15
C LYS A 490 0.45 -14.77 -37.08
N ASP A 491 1.74 -14.94 -37.34
CA ASP A 491 2.64 -15.62 -36.42
C ASP A 491 2.78 -14.90 -35.07
N ILE A 492 2.89 -13.57 -35.04
CA ILE A 492 2.99 -12.82 -33.77
C ILE A 492 1.66 -12.79 -33.01
N LEU A 493 0.54 -12.74 -33.73
CA LEU A 493 -0.80 -12.74 -33.13
C LEU A 493 -1.18 -14.11 -32.55
N ASP A 494 -0.51 -15.17 -32.97
CA ASP A 494 -0.65 -16.52 -32.39
C ASP A 494 0.11 -16.69 -31.06
N ILE A 495 0.96 -15.73 -30.65
CA ILE A 495 1.77 -15.85 -29.43
C ILE A 495 0.90 -15.79 -28.17
N TYR A 496 0.94 -16.86 -27.37
CA TYR A 496 0.04 -17.05 -26.23
C TYR A 496 0.27 -16.09 -25.06
N GLU A 497 1.49 -15.63 -24.79
CA GLU A 497 1.80 -14.74 -23.64
C GLU A 497 2.03 -13.28 -24.06
N LEU A 498 1.77 -12.93 -25.33
CA LEU A 498 1.98 -11.57 -25.83
C LEU A 498 0.95 -10.61 -25.22
N LYS A 499 1.41 -9.70 -24.37
CA LYS A 499 0.57 -8.69 -23.70
C LYS A 499 0.53 -7.37 -24.44
N ASN A 500 1.67 -6.96 -24.98
CA ASN A 500 1.86 -5.65 -25.60
C ASN A 500 2.27 -5.81 -27.06
N LEU A 501 1.45 -5.28 -27.97
CA LEU A 501 1.79 -5.22 -29.39
C LEU A 501 1.69 -3.78 -29.89
N ARG A 502 2.81 -3.24 -30.39
CA ARG A 502 2.90 -1.91 -30.98
C ARG A 502 3.38 -1.99 -32.42
N ILE A 503 2.65 -1.34 -33.32
CA ILE A 503 3.01 -1.20 -34.73
C ILE A 503 2.92 0.28 -35.10
N PHE A 504 4.02 0.91 -35.53
CA PHE A 504 4.07 2.34 -35.80
C PHE A 504 4.78 2.64 -37.12
N CYS A 505 4.22 3.59 -37.88
CA CYS A 505 4.72 4.04 -39.18
C CYS A 505 5.10 2.90 -40.14
N SER A 506 4.41 1.75 -40.06
CA SER A 506 4.74 0.52 -40.78
C SER A 506 3.68 0.21 -41.85
N GLU A 507 4.09 -0.43 -42.93
CA GLU A 507 3.21 -0.87 -44.02
C GLU A 507 2.78 -2.32 -43.77
N ILE A 508 1.48 -2.62 -43.83
CA ILE A 508 0.96 -3.98 -43.64
C ILE A 508 0.37 -4.48 -44.96
N PHE A 509 0.97 -5.54 -45.50
CA PHE A 509 0.51 -6.20 -46.72
C PHE A 509 -0.37 -7.41 -46.38
N LEU A 510 -1.68 -7.19 -46.42
CA LEU A 510 -2.69 -8.23 -46.25
C LEU A 510 -3.04 -8.83 -47.62
N LYS A 511 -2.72 -10.12 -47.82
CA LYS A 511 -3.16 -10.87 -49.01
C LYS A 511 -4.55 -11.48 -48.85
N GLU A 512 -5.00 -11.64 -47.61
CA GLU A 512 -6.27 -12.27 -47.22
C GLU A 512 -6.81 -11.59 -45.95
N ASN A 513 -8.11 -11.74 -45.69
CA ASN A 513 -8.71 -11.29 -44.43
C ASN A 513 -8.18 -12.12 -43.26
N LEU A 514 -7.61 -11.46 -42.25
CA LEU A 514 -7.11 -12.11 -41.04
C LEU A 514 -8.17 -12.07 -39.93
N ASN A 515 -8.61 -13.24 -39.49
CA ASN A 515 -9.36 -13.41 -38.24
C ASN A 515 -8.43 -14.09 -37.22
N PHE A 516 -8.20 -13.43 -36.10
CA PHE A 516 -7.39 -13.96 -35.00
C PHE A 516 -8.10 -13.73 -33.67
N ASN A 517 -7.86 -14.64 -32.74
CA ASN A 517 -8.44 -14.61 -31.40
C ASN A 517 -7.31 -14.79 -30.40
N ASN A 518 -6.69 -13.68 -30.03
CA ASN A 518 -5.69 -13.64 -28.96
C ASN A 518 -6.31 -12.95 -27.75
N LYS A 519 -6.43 -13.69 -26.64
CA LYS A 519 -7.01 -13.18 -25.38
C LYS A 519 -5.96 -12.56 -24.46
N SER A 520 -4.69 -12.66 -24.82
CA SER A 520 -3.56 -12.31 -23.97
C SER A 520 -3.05 -10.90 -24.24
N ILE A 521 -3.28 -10.35 -25.44
CA ILE A 521 -2.95 -8.97 -25.77
C ILE A 521 -3.85 -8.04 -24.95
N GLU A 522 -3.26 -7.41 -23.95
CA GLU A 522 -3.89 -6.42 -23.09
C GLU A 522 -3.83 -5.02 -23.74
N TYR A 523 -2.73 -4.72 -24.45
CA TYR A 523 -2.49 -3.41 -25.08
C TYR A 523 -2.07 -3.54 -26.54
N PHE A 524 -2.84 -2.95 -27.44
CA PHE A 524 -2.55 -2.87 -28.87
C PHE A 524 -2.48 -1.41 -29.33
N THR A 525 -1.35 -1.01 -29.92
CA THR A 525 -1.17 0.34 -30.48
C THR A 525 -0.81 0.25 -31.96
N PHE A 526 -1.58 0.94 -32.80
CA PHE A 526 -1.33 1.05 -34.24
C PHE A 526 -1.21 2.52 -34.66
N GLY A 527 -0.10 2.87 -35.29
CA GLY A 527 0.09 4.16 -35.97
C GLY A 527 0.37 3.92 -37.45
N ALA A 528 -0.53 4.39 -38.31
CA ALA A 528 -0.35 4.29 -39.76
C ALA A 528 0.89 5.08 -40.21
N LYS A 529 1.54 4.61 -41.28
CA LYS A 529 2.54 5.41 -41.99
C LYS A 529 1.83 6.60 -42.65
N CYS A 530 2.07 7.80 -42.14
CA CYS A 530 1.62 9.02 -42.79
C CYS A 530 2.62 9.38 -43.89
N ASP A 531 2.19 9.33 -45.14
CA ASP A 531 2.94 9.96 -46.22
C ASP A 531 2.97 11.47 -45.94
N ALA A 532 4.17 12.06 -45.89
CA ALA A 532 4.31 13.50 -45.81
C ALA A 532 3.74 14.10 -47.11
N PHE A 533 2.64 14.84 -47.00
CA PHE A 533 2.08 15.62 -48.10
C PHE A 533 2.99 16.77 -48.51
#